data_AF-A0A914JFK1-F1
#
_entry.id   AF-A0A914JFK1-F1
#
_cell.length_a   1.000
_cell.length_b   1.000
_cell.length_c   1.000
_cell.angle_alpha   90.00
_cell.angle_beta   90.00
_cell.angle_gamma   90.00
#
_symmetry.space_group_name_H-M   'P 1'
#
loop_
_entity.id
_entity.type
_entity.pdbx_description
1 polymer ?
#
loop_
_entity_poly.entity_id
_entity_poly.type
_entity_poly.pdbx_seq_one_letter_code
_entity_poly.pdbx_strand_id
1 'polypeptide(L)'
;MGNAFGKNGIITKMVEALPGGGFITAPFHAAAGNPIHATQAAIAGFGTVAALPIGGVASVIAGAGFEGLKAIFGQMGLSDDKKQQSMAAAKTGNYERATRILLEAASDKIADNSRQLSADSGGRRYLKSVHGTYLRAYDNEWKADLTSGPAREWERWYVEDWGGKVVFKAIHSPGRFLRAHPDGRVDLVDRPQAWETWKPFKNEDGSWSFLSVHGRWLSAREDRSVSTVERCDTWEHFWLEWW
;
A
#
# COMPACT_ATOMS: atom_id res chain seq x y z
N MET A 1 -7.77 -10.10 -19.91
CA MET A 1 -7.63 -10.56 -18.50
C MET A 1 -7.05 -9.40 -17.72
N GLY A 2 -7.86 -8.74 -16.89
CA GLY A 2 -7.48 -7.49 -16.20
C GLY A 2 -6.77 -7.76 -14.88
N ASN A 3 -5.66 -7.06 -14.63
CA ASN A 3 -4.92 -7.10 -13.37
C ASN A 3 -5.81 -6.63 -12.20
N ALA A 4 -5.80 -7.39 -11.10
CA ALA A 4 -6.46 -7.01 -9.84
C ALA A 4 -5.87 -5.72 -9.20
N PHE A 5 -4.80 -5.18 -9.78
CA PHE A 5 -4.05 -4.01 -9.33
C PHE A 5 -3.90 -2.91 -10.39
N GLY A 6 -4.80 -2.84 -11.39
CA GLY A 6 -4.86 -1.74 -12.36
C GLY A 6 -6.13 -0.89 -12.23
N LYS A 7 -6.38 0.08 -13.14
CA LYS A 7 -7.44 1.13 -13.07
C LYS A 7 -8.86 0.66 -12.87
N ASN A 8 -9.05 -0.60 -13.21
CA ASN A 8 -10.31 -1.31 -13.21
C ASN A 8 -10.31 -2.48 -12.20
N GLY A 9 -9.25 -2.59 -11.39
CA GLY A 9 -9.13 -3.47 -10.26
C GLY A 9 -10.03 -2.98 -9.14
N ILE A 10 -10.89 -3.86 -8.66
CA ILE A 10 -12.00 -3.53 -7.75
C ILE A 10 -11.52 -2.98 -6.40
N ILE A 11 -10.24 -3.16 -6.06
CA ILE A 11 -9.66 -2.70 -4.80
C ILE A 11 -9.21 -1.22 -4.86
N THR A 12 -8.70 -0.73 -6.00
CA THR A 12 -8.22 0.66 -6.12
C THR A 12 -9.38 1.66 -6.03
N LYS A 13 -10.52 1.36 -6.67
CA LYS A 13 -11.73 2.20 -6.57
C LYS A 13 -12.44 2.15 -5.21
N MET A 14 -12.03 1.26 -4.31
CA MET A 14 -12.55 1.21 -2.94
C MET A 14 -11.69 1.94 -1.91
N VAL A 15 -10.47 2.34 -2.31
CA VAL A 15 -9.52 3.03 -1.42
C VAL A 15 -9.43 4.53 -1.75
N GLU A 16 -9.76 4.94 -2.97
CA GLU A 16 -9.53 6.32 -3.46
C GLU A 16 -10.51 7.41 -2.99
N ALA A 17 -11.47 7.10 -2.12
CA ALA A 17 -12.43 8.10 -1.64
C ALA A 17 -12.41 8.31 -0.12
N LEU A 18 -11.23 8.33 0.52
CA LEU A 18 -10.87 9.16 1.70
C LEU A 18 -9.73 8.50 2.53
N PRO A 19 -8.80 9.29 3.10
CA PRO A 19 -8.13 8.91 4.34
C PRO A 19 -9.21 8.86 5.44
N GLY A 20 -9.59 7.65 5.87
CA GLY A 20 -10.61 7.43 6.91
C GLY A 20 -12.04 7.09 6.42
N GLY A 21 -12.30 7.00 5.11
CA GLY A 21 -13.67 6.78 4.58
C GLY A 21 -14.25 5.38 4.74
N GLY A 22 -13.40 4.36 4.82
CA GLY A 22 -13.86 2.96 4.96
C GLY A 22 -14.68 2.70 6.22
N PHE A 23 -14.48 3.50 7.28
CA PHE A 23 -15.28 3.45 8.51
C PHE A 23 -16.67 4.08 8.35
N ILE A 24 -16.82 5.05 7.45
CA ILE A 24 -18.05 5.86 7.36
C ILE A 24 -19.04 5.23 6.39
N THR A 25 -18.60 4.67 5.26
CA THR A 25 -19.51 4.27 4.17
C THR A 25 -20.07 2.86 4.26
N ALA A 26 -19.40 1.95 4.99
CA ALA A 26 -19.85 0.55 5.14
C ALA A 26 -21.25 0.43 5.78
N PRO A 27 -21.62 1.19 6.84
CA PRO A 27 -22.98 1.22 7.37
C PRO A 27 -24.01 1.73 6.34
N PHE A 28 -23.67 2.72 5.51
CA PHE A 28 -24.57 3.28 4.51
C PHE A 28 -24.84 2.32 3.35
N HIS A 29 -23.83 1.55 2.91
CA HIS A 29 -24.03 0.50 1.90
C HIS A 29 -24.86 -0.69 2.43
N ALA A 30 -24.67 -1.05 3.71
CA ALA A 30 -25.48 -2.08 4.36
C ALA A 30 -26.94 -1.62 4.54
N ALA A 31 -27.15 -0.37 4.96
CA ALA A 31 -28.48 0.25 5.07
C ALA A 31 -29.19 0.42 3.72
N ALA A 32 -28.44 0.59 2.63
CA ALA A 32 -28.97 0.65 1.26
C ALA A 32 -29.27 -0.72 0.65
N GLY A 33 -29.19 -1.81 1.42
CA GLY A 33 -29.48 -3.17 0.93
C GLY A 33 -28.41 -3.74 0.00
N ASN A 34 -27.19 -3.19 0.01
CA ASN A 34 -26.06 -3.70 -0.77
C ASN A 34 -24.96 -4.25 0.16
N PRO A 35 -25.18 -5.43 0.77
CA PRO A 35 -24.25 -6.03 1.72
C PRO A 35 -22.89 -6.35 1.09
N ILE A 36 -22.83 -6.57 -0.23
CA ILE A 36 -21.58 -6.83 -0.96
C ILE A 36 -20.69 -5.58 -0.95
N HIS A 37 -21.23 -4.40 -1.26
CA HIS A 37 -20.45 -3.15 -1.24
C HIS A 37 -19.99 -2.77 0.18
N ALA A 38 -20.83 -3.04 1.20
CA ALA A 38 -20.46 -2.83 2.59
C ALA A 38 -19.29 -3.74 3.03
N THR A 39 -19.32 -5.01 2.60
CA THR A 39 -18.24 -5.97 2.88
C THR A 39 -16.93 -5.54 2.24
N GLN A 40 -17.00 -5.13 0.98
CA GLN A 40 -15.83 -4.75 0.22
C GLN A 40 -15.22 -3.44 0.74
N ALA A 41 -16.03 -2.44 1.15
CA ALA A 41 -15.55 -1.22 1.80
C ALA A 41 -14.88 -1.50 3.16
N ALA A 42 -15.42 -2.45 3.95
CA ALA A 42 -14.84 -2.89 5.21
C ALA A 42 -13.55 -3.71 5.04
N ILE A 43 -13.29 -4.29 3.87
CA ILE A 43 -12.04 -5.01 3.56
C ILE A 43 -11.00 -4.04 2.96
N ALA A 44 -11.41 -3.14 2.07
CA ALA A 44 -10.53 -2.20 1.38
C ALA A 44 -10.04 -1.04 2.26
N GLY A 45 -10.88 -0.54 3.17
CA GLY A 45 -10.51 0.55 4.09
C GLY A 45 -9.53 0.15 5.20
N PHE A 46 -9.31 -1.15 5.39
CA PHE A 46 -8.46 -1.69 6.45
C PHE A 46 -7.20 -2.26 5.83
N GLY A 47 -6.16 -1.42 5.67
CA GLY A 47 -4.79 -1.85 5.35
C GLY A 47 -4.16 -2.83 6.37
N THR A 48 -4.94 -3.26 7.36
CA THR A 48 -4.70 -4.35 8.30
C THR A 48 -6.05 -5.02 8.62
N VAL A 49 -6.40 -6.07 7.88
CA VAL A 49 -7.59 -6.91 8.12
C VAL A 49 -7.62 -7.48 9.55
N ALA A 50 -6.47 -7.53 10.22
CA ALA A 50 -6.29 -8.01 11.60
C ALA A 50 -7.05 -7.24 12.70
N ALA A 51 -7.62 -6.06 12.42
CA ALA A 51 -8.27 -5.22 13.43
C ALA A 51 -9.82 -5.25 13.42
N LEU A 52 -10.44 -6.06 12.55
CA LEU A 52 -11.89 -6.10 12.45
C LEU A 52 -12.53 -6.93 13.58
N PRO A 53 -13.58 -6.44 14.27
CA PRO A 53 -14.36 -7.26 15.18
C PRO A 53 -15.09 -8.35 14.37
N ILE A 54 -14.72 -9.60 14.63
CA ILE A 54 -15.21 -10.80 13.92
C ILE A 54 -16.75 -10.83 13.83
N GLY A 55 -17.45 -10.37 14.87
CA GLY A 55 -18.91 -10.32 14.92
C GLY A 55 -19.55 -9.40 13.86
N GLY A 56 -18.93 -8.26 13.55
CA GLY A 56 -19.43 -7.34 12.54
C GLY A 56 -19.32 -7.93 11.13
N VAL A 57 -18.16 -8.52 10.82
CA VAL A 57 -17.91 -9.15 9.51
C VAL A 57 -18.75 -10.41 9.33
N ALA A 58 -18.95 -11.19 10.39
CA ALA A 58 -19.79 -12.39 10.35
C ALA A 58 -21.26 -12.06 10.04
N SER A 59 -21.79 -10.97 10.61
CA SER A 59 -23.16 -10.51 10.31
C SER A 59 -23.33 -10.10 8.85
N VAL A 60 -22.31 -9.45 8.29
CA VAL A 60 -22.29 -9.03 6.88
C VAL A 60 -22.18 -10.24 5.94
N ILE A 61 -21.35 -11.22 6.26
CA ILE A 61 -21.22 -12.47 5.50
C ILE A 61 -22.50 -13.29 5.57
N ALA A 62 -23.14 -13.37 6.73
CA ALA A 62 -24.45 -14.02 6.88
C ALA A 62 -25.51 -13.34 6.00
N GLY A 63 -25.52 -12.01 5.93
CA GLY A 63 -26.44 -11.23 5.08
C GLY A 63 -26.13 -11.33 3.58
N ALA A 64 -24.85 -11.40 3.19
CA ALA A 64 -24.44 -11.52 1.79
C ALA A 64 -24.60 -12.94 1.23
N GLY A 65 -24.63 -13.94 2.12
CA GLY A 65 -24.79 -15.34 1.76
C GLY A 65 -23.64 -15.91 0.93
N PHE A 66 -23.89 -17.07 0.32
CA PHE A 66 -22.88 -17.85 -0.40
C PHE A 66 -22.32 -17.15 -1.65
N GLU A 67 -23.16 -16.39 -2.36
CA GLU A 67 -22.75 -15.67 -3.57
C GLU A 67 -21.91 -14.43 -3.25
N GLY A 68 -22.19 -13.74 -2.13
CA GLY A 68 -21.33 -12.65 -1.65
C GLY A 68 -19.92 -13.13 -1.33
N LEU A 69 -19.79 -14.28 -0.67
CA LEU A 69 -18.49 -14.90 -0.41
C LEU A 69 -17.74 -15.24 -1.71
N LYS A 70 -18.39 -15.86 -2.72
CA LYS A 70 -17.75 -16.14 -4.01
C LYS A 70 -17.19 -14.90 -4.68
N ALA A 71 -17.95 -13.80 -4.66
CA ALA A 71 -17.53 -12.54 -5.25
C ALA A 71 -16.25 -12.01 -4.57
N ILE A 72 -16.19 -12.04 -3.24
CA ILE A 72 -15.01 -11.63 -2.47
C ILE A 72 -13.80 -12.52 -2.82
N PHE A 73 -13.97 -13.84 -2.83
CA PHE A 73 -12.90 -14.78 -3.17
C PHE A 73 -12.35 -14.54 -4.58
N GLY A 74 -13.24 -14.33 -5.57
CA GLY A 74 -12.85 -14.07 -6.95
C GLY A 74 -12.06 -12.77 -7.12
N GLN A 75 -12.40 -11.73 -6.37
CA GLN A 75 -11.70 -10.45 -6.41
C GLN A 75 -10.34 -10.49 -5.73
N MET A 76 -10.23 -11.22 -4.63
CA MET A 76 -9.01 -11.29 -3.84
C MET A 76 -7.96 -12.27 -4.39
N GLY A 77 -8.35 -13.14 -5.34
CA GLY A 77 -7.46 -14.17 -5.88
C GLY A 77 -6.91 -15.09 -4.79
N LEU A 78 -7.76 -15.45 -3.82
CA LEU A 78 -7.40 -16.34 -2.71
C LEU A 78 -7.19 -17.78 -3.20
N SER A 79 -6.40 -18.56 -2.46
CA SER A 79 -6.16 -19.96 -2.80
C SER A 79 -7.46 -20.78 -2.80
N ASP A 80 -7.53 -21.75 -3.71
CA ASP A 80 -8.71 -22.60 -3.85
C ASP A 80 -9.01 -23.36 -2.56
N ASP A 81 -8.00 -23.76 -1.80
CA ASP A 81 -8.15 -24.47 -0.53
C ASP A 81 -8.87 -23.62 0.53
N LYS A 82 -8.41 -22.38 0.78
CA LYS A 82 -9.01 -21.49 1.77
C LYS A 82 -10.44 -21.10 1.37
N LYS A 83 -10.65 -20.87 0.07
CA LYS A 83 -11.99 -20.66 -0.51
C LYS A 83 -12.90 -21.86 -0.25
N GLN A 84 -12.46 -23.07 -0.57
CA GLN A 84 -13.24 -24.29 -0.34
C GLN A 84 -13.57 -24.50 1.14
N GLN A 85 -12.61 -24.31 2.04
CA GLN A 85 -12.82 -24.46 3.49
C GLN A 85 -13.82 -23.45 4.05
N SER A 86 -13.70 -22.17 3.67
CA SER A 86 -14.66 -21.14 4.07
C SER A 86 -16.06 -21.44 3.54
N MET A 87 -16.16 -21.88 2.29
CA MET A 87 -17.44 -22.18 1.64
C MET A 87 -18.09 -23.43 2.23
N ALA A 88 -17.31 -24.43 2.60
CA ALA A 88 -17.79 -25.61 3.33
C ALA A 88 -18.36 -25.22 4.71
N ALA A 89 -17.67 -24.34 5.45
CA ALA A 89 -18.15 -23.84 6.74
C ALA A 89 -19.44 -23.01 6.59
N ALA A 90 -19.55 -22.18 5.56
CA ALA A 90 -20.76 -21.40 5.31
C ALA A 90 -21.95 -22.30 4.94
N LYS A 91 -21.74 -23.37 4.17
CA LYS A 91 -22.80 -24.34 3.80
C LYS A 91 -23.40 -25.06 5.00
N THR A 92 -22.65 -25.23 6.08
CA THR A 92 -23.15 -25.86 7.32
C THR A 92 -23.73 -24.86 8.31
N GLY A 93 -23.92 -23.60 7.90
CA GLY A 93 -24.40 -22.52 8.77
C GLY A 93 -23.35 -21.99 9.74
N ASN A 94 -22.10 -22.44 9.67
CA ASN A 94 -21.01 -21.98 10.52
C ASN A 94 -20.34 -20.73 9.93
N TYR A 95 -21.08 -19.63 9.92
CA TYR A 95 -20.64 -18.36 9.34
C TYR A 95 -19.45 -17.73 10.07
N GLU A 96 -19.32 -17.95 11.38
CA GLU A 96 -18.16 -17.47 12.15
C GLU A 96 -16.85 -18.15 11.70
N ARG A 97 -16.87 -19.48 11.52
CA ARG A 97 -15.72 -20.21 10.98
C ARG A 97 -15.42 -19.79 9.55
N ALA A 98 -16.43 -19.63 8.70
CA ALA A 98 -16.24 -19.14 7.34
C ALA A 98 -15.57 -17.75 7.33
N THR A 99 -16.07 -16.84 8.16
CA THR A 99 -15.53 -15.48 8.30
C THR A 99 -14.07 -15.48 8.72
N ARG A 100 -13.71 -16.27 9.73
CA ARG A 100 -12.32 -16.38 10.19
C ARG A 100 -11.39 -16.90 9.10
N ILE A 101 -11.78 -17.95 8.38
CA ILE A 101 -10.98 -18.51 7.28
C ILE A 101 -10.77 -17.45 6.18
N LEU A 102 -11.83 -16.70 5.85
CA LEU A 102 -11.74 -15.61 4.87
C LEU A 102 -10.78 -14.50 5.33
N LEU A 103 -10.90 -14.06 6.59
CA LEU A 103 -10.05 -13.01 7.16
C LEU A 103 -8.57 -13.44 7.22
N GLU A 104 -8.30 -14.69 7.60
CA GLU A 104 -6.96 -15.27 7.56
C GLU A 104 -6.39 -15.25 6.14
N ALA A 105 -7.13 -15.80 5.18
CA ALA A 105 -6.69 -15.87 3.79
C ALA A 105 -6.47 -14.47 3.18
N ALA A 106 -7.34 -13.53 3.52
CA ALA A 106 -7.21 -12.12 3.15
C ALA A 106 -5.93 -11.50 3.71
N SER A 107 -5.66 -11.72 5.00
CA SER A 107 -4.44 -11.23 5.66
C SER A 107 -3.18 -11.81 5.04
N ASP A 108 -3.14 -13.12 4.78
CA ASP A 108 -2.02 -13.79 4.13
C ASP A 108 -1.76 -13.20 2.74
N LYS A 109 -2.82 -13.01 1.95
CA LYS A 109 -2.72 -12.43 0.62
C LYS A 109 -2.21 -10.99 0.63
N ILE A 110 -2.65 -10.18 1.58
CA ILE A 110 -2.15 -8.80 1.75
C ILE A 110 -0.67 -8.80 2.10
N ALA A 111 -0.23 -9.70 2.99
CA ALA A 111 1.17 -9.85 3.36
C ALA A 111 2.03 -10.28 2.16
N ASP A 112 1.58 -11.25 1.37
CA ASP A 112 2.24 -11.69 0.14
C ASP A 112 2.38 -10.57 -0.88
N ASN A 113 1.29 -9.85 -1.16
CA ASN A 113 1.33 -8.74 -2.10
C ASN A 113 2.27 -7.63 -1.62
N SER A 114 2.28 -7.33 -0.32
CA SER A 114 3.19 -6.34 0.26
C SER A 114 4.65 -6.76 0.03
N ARG A 115 5.00 -8.02 0.32
CA ARG A 115 6.33 -8.58 0.08
C ARG A 115 6.73 -8.52 -1.40
N GLN A 116 5.80 -8.83 -2.30
CA GLN A 116 6.08 -8.73 -3.74
C GLN A 116 6.36 -7.28 -4.16
N LEU A 117 5.57 -6.32 -3.68
CA LEU A 117 5.76 -4.90 -4.01
C LEU A 117 7.10 -4.37 -3.48
N SER A 118 7.49 -4.72 -2.25
CA SER A 118 8.78 -4.31 -1.70
C SER A 118 9.95 -4.93 -2.46
N ALA A 119 9.88 -6.23 -2.78
CA ALA A 119 10.87 -6.90 -3.61
C ALA A 119 10.98 -6.26 -5.02
N ASP A 120 9.84 -6.00 -5.68
CA ASP A 120 9.79 -5.39 -7.01
C ASP A 120 10.40 -3.97 -7.05
N SER A 121 10.18 -3.19 -5.99
CA SER A 121 10.73 -1.82 -5.87
C SER A 121 12.19 -1.80 -5.44
N GLY A 122 12.71 -2.91 -4.93
CA GLY A 122 14.05 -3.04 -4.37
C GLY A 122 15.18 -2.91 -5.40
N GLY A 123 16.40 -2.81 -4.88
CA GLY A 123 17.65 -2.83 -5.63
C GLY A 123 18.35 -1.47 -5.75
N ARG A 124 19.29 -1.39 -6.68
CA ARG A 124 20.04 -0.17 -7.01
C ARG A 124 19.21 0.71 -7.93
N ARG A 125 18.62 1.78 -7.39
CA ARG A 125 17.65 2.61 -8.10
C ARG A 125 18.04 4.08 -8.13
N TYR A 126 17.59 4.75 -9.19
CA TYR A 126 17.29 6.17 -9.19
C TYR A 126 15.78 6.34 -8.97
N LEU A 127 15.38 7.37 -8.22
CA LEU A 127 13.98 7.76 -8.07
C LEU A 127 13.73 9.03 -8.87
N LYS A 128 13.11 8.88 -10.04
CA LYS A 128 12.79 10.00 -10.93
C LYS A 128 11.36 10.46 -10.70
N SER A 129 11.16 11.73 -10.40
CA SER A 129 9.83 12.32 -10.23
C SER A 129 9.13 12.57 -11.57
N VAL A 130 7.83 12.89 -11.51
CA VAL A 130 7.03 13.35 -12.66
C VAL A 130 7.62 14.60 -13.34
N HIS A 131 8.42 15.39 -12.62
CA HIS A 131 9.07 16.60 -13.13
C HIS A 131 10.41 16.31 -13.83
N GLY A 132 10.79 15.04 -14.00
CA GLY A 132 12.07 14.66 -14.60
C GLY A 132 13.28 14.99 -13.73
N THR A 133 13.06 15.21 -12.43
CA THR A 133 14.11 15.42 -11.42
C THR A 133 14.35 14.15 -10.62
N TYR A 134 15.55 13.99 -10.08
CA TYR A 134 15.94 12.81 -9.33
C TYR A 134 16.09 13.11 -7.85
N LEU A 135 15.62 12.20 -7.00
CA LEU A 135 15.82 12.28 -5.55
C LEU A 135 17.32 12.15 -5.23
N ARG A 136 17.86 13.14 -4.54
CA ARG A 136 19.27 13.24 -4.17
C ARG A 136 19.42 13.27 -2.66
N ALA A 137 20.44 12.56 -2.16
CA ALA A 137 20.86 12.62 -0.77
C ALA A 137 22.07 13.55 -0.60
N TYR A 138 21.99 14.50 0.33
CA TYR A 138 23.15 15.28 0.78
C TYR A 138 23.66 14.79 2.11
N ASP A 139 24.79 14.10 2.04
CA ASP A 139 25.43 13.49 3.20
C ASP A 139 25.87 14.51 4.26
N ASN A 140 26.53 15.59 3.85
CA ASN A 140 27.08 16.56 4.80
C ASN A 140 25.98 17.42 5.46
N GLU A 141 24.82 17.54 4.83
CA GLU A 141 23.72 18.42 5.26
C GLU A 141 22.53 17.66 5.83
N TRP A 142 22.58 16.32 5.87
CA TRP A 142 21.52 15.45 6.40
C TRP A 142 20.16 15.70 5.73
N LYS A 143 20.20 16.06 4.45
CA LYS A 143 19.06 16.57 3.70
C LYS A 143 18.84 15.75 2.44
N ALA A 144 17.59 15.62 2.02
CA ALA A 144 17.25 15.17 0.68
C ALA A 144 16.62 16.34 -0.12
N ASP A 145 16.86 16.36 -1.42
CA ASP A 145 16.21 17.28 -2.36
C ASP A 145 16.03 16.61 -3.73
N LEU A 146 15.58 17.39 -4.71
CA LEU A 146 15.48 16.96 -6.09
C LEU A 146 16.48 17.72 -6.96
N THR A 147 17.08 17.03 -7.93
CA THR A 147 17.94 17.68 -8.92
C THR A 147 17.48 17.44 -10.35
N SER A 148 17.61 18.47 -11.17
CA SER A 148 17.45 18.37 -12.62
C SER A 148 18.73 17.85 -13.29
N GLY A 149 18.58 17.27 -14.47
CA GLY A 149 19.70 16.78 -15.28
C GLY A 149 19.91 15.28 -15.15
N PRO A 150 20.98 14.74 -15.75
CA PRO A 150 21.26 13.32 -15.68
C PRO A 150 21.59 12.90 -14.25
N ALA A 151 21.05 11.76 -13.82
CA ALA A 151 21.37 11.19 -12.51
C ALA A 151 22.86 10.86 -12.41
N ARG A 152 23.47 11.21 -11.28
CA ARG A 152 24.87 10.98 -10.93
C ARG A 152 24.92 10.19 -9.63
N GLU A 153 26.07 10.23 -8.97
CA GLU A 153 26.34 9.44 -7.78
C GLU A 153 25.42 9.76 -6.61
N TRP A 154 25.07 11.04 -6.40
CA TRP A 154 24.29 11.51 -5.25
C TRP A 154 22.79 11.17 -5.36
N GLU A 155 22.35 10.78 -6.55
CA GLU A 155 20.99 10.34 -6.84
C GLU A 155 20.83 8.81 -6.74
N ARG A 156 21.93 8.08 -6.44
CA ARG A 156 21.92 6.62 -6.34
C ARG A 156 21.45 6.17 -4.96
N TRP A 157 20.42 5.33 -4.96
CA TRP A 157 19.86 4.73 -3.76
C TRP A 157 19.93 3.20 -3.81
N TYR A 158 20.23 2.61 -2.65
CA TYR A 158 19.87 1.23 -2.35
C TYR A 158 18.45 1.24 -1.76
N VAL A 159 17.50 0.71 -2.52
CA VAL A 159 16.15 0.43 -2.03
C VAL A 159 16.18 -0.98 -1.44
N GLU A 160 16.32 -1.07 -0.12
CA GLU A 160 16.44 -2.36 0.56
C GLU A 160 15.05 -2.90 0.89
N ASP A 161 14.77 -4.16 0.53
CA ASP A 161 13.52 -4.85 0.86
C ASP A 161 13.52 -5.32 2.33
N TRP A 162 12.49 -4.91 3.06
CA TRP A 162 12.27 -5.21 4.46
C TRP A 162 10.95 -5.98 4.67
N GLY A 163 10.63 -6.89 3.74
CA GLY A 163 9.56 -7.88 3.91
C GLY A 163 8.15 -7.28 3.89
N GLY A 164 7.89 -6.41 2.92
CA GLY A 164 6.63 -5.67 2.76
C GLY A 164 6.76 -4.16 2.93
N LYS A 165 7.97 -3.70 3.22
CA LYS A 165 8.36 -2.29 3.27
C LYS A 165 9.73 -2.14 2.62
N VAL A 166 10.12 -0.90 2.37
CA VAL A 166 11.47 -0.57 1.92
C VAL A 166 12.09 0.52 2.78
N VAL A 167 13.41 0.56 2.78
CA VAL A 167 14.18 1.72 3.24
C VAL A 167 15.01 2.25 2.07
N PHE A 168 15.17 3.57 2.00
CA PHE A 168 16.01 4.22 0.99
C PHE A 168 17.33 4.58 1.62
N LYS A 169 18.40 3.90 1.22
CA LYS A 169 19.76 4.15 1.71
C LYS A 169 20.61 4.81 0.63
N ALA A 170 21.16 5.98 0.92
CA ALA A 170 22.08 6.69 0.04
C ALA A 170 23.35 5.84 -0.20
N ILE A 171 23.93 5.94 -1.40
CA ILE A 171 25.12 5.15 -1.78
C ILE A 171 26.38 5.53 -0.99
N HIS A 172 26.46 6.79 -0.56
CA HIS A 172 27.66 7.35 0.05
C HIS A 172 27.90 6.80 1.46
N SER A 173 29.13 6.91 1.95
CA SER A 173 29.54 6.37 3.24
C SER A 173 29.75 7.50 4.26
N PRO A 174 29.14 7.42 5.46
CA PRO A 174 28.23 6.36 5.90
C PRO A 174 26.87 6.42 5.17
N GLY A 175 26.32 5.25 4.83
CA GLY A 175 25.02 5.17 4.14
C GLY A 175 23.90 5.66 5.04
N ARG A 176 23.23 6.74 4.62
CA ARG A 176 22.13 7.36 5.36
C ARG A 176 20.76 6.99 4.78
N PHE A 177 19.74 7.02 5.63
CA PHE A 177 18.40 6.54 5.34
C PHE A 177 17.40 7.69 5.26
N LEU A 178 16.50 7.65 4.27
CA LEU A 178 15.43 8.63 4.10
C LEU A 178 14.36 8.46 5.19
N ARG A 179 14.15 9.51 5.99
CA ARG A 179 13.18 9.55 7.09
C ARG A 179 12.03 10.50 6.78
N ALA A 180 10.80 10.08 7.10
CA ALA A 180 9.64 10.95 7.13
C ALA A 180 9.34 11.41 8.56
N HIS A 181 8.90 12.67 8.71
CA HIS A 181 8.37 13.20 9.96
C HIS A 181 6.84 13.31 9.92
N PRO A 182 6.16 13.31 11.08
CA PRO A 182 4.71 13.53 11.15
C PRO A 182 4.26 14.87 10.56
N ASP A 183 5.11 15.89 10.61
CA ASP A 183 4.84 17.25 10.11
C ASP A 183 5.01 17.40 8.59
N GLY A 184 5.38 16.33 7.89
CA GLY A 184 5.61 16.35 6.45
C GLY A 184 7.06 16.55 6.03
N ARG A 185 7.98 16.86 6.96
CA ARG A 185 9.40 17.02 6.63
C ARG A 185 10.04 15.69 6.26
N VAL A 186 11.06 15.75 5.40
CA VAL A 186 11.91 14.62 5.02
C VAL A 186 13.37 15.00 5.25
N ASP A 187 14.12 14.11 5.89
CA ASP A 187 15.56 14.28 6.13
C ASP A 187 16.29 12.92 6.07
N LEU A 188 17.59 12.93 6.36
CA LEU A 188 18.43 11.73 6.39
C LEU A 188 18.86 11.39 7.82
N VAL A 189 19.02 10.10 8.11
CA VAL A 189 19.54 9.60 9.40
C VAL A 189 20.53 8.45 9.20
N ASP A 190 21.37 8.19 10.19
CA ASP A 190 22.41 7.15 10.09
C ASP A 190 21.90 5.71 10.30
N ARG A 191 20.71 5.56 10.92
CA ARG A 191 20.17 4.24 11.26
C ARG A 191 18.68 4.16 10.94
N PRO A 192 18.25 3.11 10.23
CA PRO A 192 16.84 2.90 9.96
C PRO A 192 16.16 2.34 11.22
N GLN A 193 15.07 2.97 11.60
CA GLN A 193 14.08 2.52 12.55
C GLN A 193 12.71 2.57 11.86
N ALA A 194 11.63 2.81 12.61
CA ALA A 194 10.30 2.81 12.03
C ALA A 194 10.08 3.96 11.02
N TRP A 195 10.64 5.15 11.25
CA TRP A 195 10.32 6.36 10.49
C TRP A 195 10.99 6.41 9.11
N GLU A 196 11.96 5.53 8.89
CA GLU A 196 12.70 5.34 7.64
C GLU A 196 12.08 4.25 6.76
N THR A 197 11.01 3.60 7.24
CA THR A 197 10.31 2.57 6.48
C THR A 197 9.17 3.14 5.65
N TRP A 198 9.08 2.69 4.41
CA TRP A 198 8.11 3.13 3.41
C TRP A 198 7.37 1.93 2.85
N LYS A 199 6.06 2.06 2.67
CA LYS A 199 5.25 1.07 1.94
C LYS A 199 5.22 1.44 0.47
N PRO A 200 5.75 0.62 -0.43
CA PRO A 200 5.71 0.88 -1.86
C PRO A 200 4.36 0.48 -2.46
N PHE A 201 3.88 1.29 -3.39
CA PHE A 201 2.68 1.06 -4.18
C PHE A 201 3.04 1.21 -5.65
N LYS A 202 2.64 0.24 -6.47
CA LYS A 202 2.87 0.27 -7.92
C LYS A 202 1.63 0.81 -8.60
N ASN A 203 1.80 1.90 -9.33
CA ASN A 203 0.74 2.57 -10.07
C ASN A 203 0.56 1.92 -11.45
N GLU A 204 -0.58 2.16 -12.10
CA GLU A 204 -0.91 1.58 -13.40
C GLU A 204 -0.03 2.04 -14.54
N ASP A 205 0.47 3.28 -14.45
CA ASP A 205 1.40 3.88 -15.40
C ASP A 205 2.83 3.32 -15.23
N GLY A 206 3.03 2.37 -14.31
CA GLY A 206 4.32 1.75 -13.99
C GLY A 206 5.17 2.58 -13.03
N SER A 207 4.70 3.75 -12.60
CA SER A 207 5.34 4.53 -11.53
C SER A 207 5.07 3.90 -10.16
N TRP A 208 5.71 4.47 -9.15
CA TRP A 208 5.66 4.04 -7.76
C TRP A 208 5.34 5.21 -6.84
N SER A 209 4.51 4.93 -5.82
CA SER A 209 4.25 5.85 -4.72
C SER A 209 4.69 5.23 -3.40
N PHE A 210 5.17 6.05 -2.46
CA PHE A 210 5.73 5.56 -1.20
C PHE A 210 5.05 6.19 -0.01
N LEU A 211 4.40 5.36 0.80
CA LEU A 211 3.67 5.79 1.99
C LEU A 211 4.54 5.63 3.25
N SER A 212 4.74 6.72 3.97
CA SER A 212 5.43 6.71 5.26
C SER A 212 4.60 6.03 6.36
N VAL A 213 5.25 5.72 7.49
CA VAL A 213 4.58 5.23 8.70
C VAL A 213 3.56 6.22 9.29
N HIS A 214 3.63 7.49 8.91
CA HIS A 214 2.72 8.55 9.35
C HIS A 214 1.48 8.71 8.45
N GLY A 215 1.30 7.82 7.46
CA GLY A 215 0.16 7.90 6.54
C GLY A 215 0.29 9.03 5.51
N ARG A 216 1.51 9.49 5.25
CA ARG A 216 1.81 10.56 4.29
C ARG A 216 2.67 10.04 3.14
N TRP A 217 2.37 10.47 1.92
CA TRP A 217 3.02 10.05 0.67
C TRP A 217 4.25 10.88 0.38
N LEU A 218 5.35 10.25 -0.02
CA LEU A 218 6.55 10.94 -0.51
C LEU A 218 6.20 11.77 -1.75
N SER A 219 6.53 13.06 -1.72
CA SER A 219 6.14 14.04 -2.73
C SER A 219 7.35 14.75 -3.29
N ALA A 220 7.41 14.86 -4.62
CA ALA A 220 8.40 15.63 -5.32
C ALA A 220 7.79 16.92 -5.86
N ARG A 221 8.23 18.07 -5.32
CA ARG A 221 7.71 19.38 -5.72
C ARG A 221 8.50 20.01 -6.85
N GLU A 222 7.83 20.87 -7.61
CA GLU A 222 8.43 21.61 -8.72
C GLU A 222 9.57 22.56 -8.27
N ASP A 223 9.48 23.09 -7.04
CA ASP A 223 10.53 23.92 -6.42
C ASP A 223 11.79 23.13 -5.99
N ARG A 224 11.83 21.84 -6.33
CA ARG A 224 12.88 20.86 -6.01
C ARG A 224 12.96 20.45 -4.55
N SER A 225 11.96 20.81 -3.74
CA SER A 225 11.83 20.28 -2.39
C SER A 225 11.22 18.87 -2.40
N VAL A 226 11.60 18.07 -1.40
CA VAL A 226 10.99 16.78 -1.10
C VAL A 226 10.32 16.86 0.26
N SER A 227 9.11 16.33 0.35
CA SER A 227 8.30 16.34 1.58
C SER A 227 7.33 15.16 1.57
N THR A 228 6.47 15.05 2.59
CA THR A 228 5.33 14.14 2.54
C THR A 228 3.98 14.84 2.68
N VAL A 229 2.99 14.37 1.91
CA VAL A 229 1.65 14.96 1.81
C VAL A 229 0.56 13.93 2.08
N GLU A 230 -0.67 14.36 2.34
CA GLU A 230 -1.79 13.46 2.71
C GLU A 230 -2.45 12.77 1.52
N ARG A 231 -2.38 13.40 0.34
CA ARG A 231 -2.98 12.89 -0.89
C ARG A 231 -1.91 12.32 -1.80
N CYS A 232 -2.20 11.19 -2.43
CA CYS A 232 -1.38 10.67 -3.51
C CYS A 232 -1.99 11.15 -4.83
N ASP A 233 -1.42 12.21 -5.38
CA ASP A 233 -1.73 12.69 -6.71
C ASP A 233 -0.46 12.49 -7.57
N THR A 234 -0.35 13.18 -8.72
CA THR A 234 0.72 12.92 -9.69
C THR A 234 2.13 13.27 -9.21
N TRP A 235 2.27 14.09 -8.17
CA TRP A 235 3.56 14.54 -7.65
C TRP A 235 4.23 13.52 -6.71
N GLU A 236 3.45 12.53 -6.27
CA GLU A 236 3.90 11.43 -5.43
C GLU A 236 4.33 10.21 -6.26
N HIS A 237 4.32 10.34 -7.60
CA HIS A 237 4.70 9.29 -8.54
C HIS A 237 6.19 9.38 -8.88
N PHE A 238 6.87 8.25 -8.75
CA PHE A 238 8.29 8.07 -9.07
C PHE A 238 8.51 6.91 -10.03
N TRP A 239 9.41 7.08 -10.99
CA TRP A 239 9.90 6.00 -11.84
C TRP A 239 11.21 5.48 -11.26
N LEU A 240 11.27 4.17 -11.05
CA LEU A 240 12.44 3.47 -10.52
C LEU A 240 13.33 3.00 -11.67
N GLU A 241 14.38 3.76 -11.96
CA GLU A 241 15.37 3.44 -12.99
C GLU A 241 16.56 2.68 -12.38
N TRP A 242 17.16 1.74 -13.11
CA TRP A 242 18.34 0.98 -12.67
C TRP A 242 19.64 1.77 -12.90
N TRP A 243 20.69 1.42 -12.16
CA TRP A 243 22.04 1.94 -12.36
C TRP A 243 23.16 0.94 -12.04
#